data_AF-A0A0F9TRY2-F1
#
_entry.id   AF-A0A0F9TRY2-F1
#
_cell.length_a   1.000
_cell.length_b   1.000
_cell.length_c   1.000
_cell.angle_alpha   90.00
_cell.angle_beta   90.00
_cell.angle_gamma   90.00
#
_symmetry.space_group_name_H-M   'P 1'
#
loop_
_entity.id
_entity.type
_entity.pdbx_description
1 polymer ?
#
loop_
_entity_poly.entity_id
_entity_poly.type
_entity_poly.pdbx_seq_one_letter_code
_entity_poly.pdbx_strand_id
1 'polypeptide(L)'
;MEWIMIITAIIEAIQECQENRDRDDIEAGLNKPGPRERWAIRRILIQEKGLRGKKLWRKVDEGMNELRALDSEDIQRVMASVPMPEGQ
;
A
#
# COMPACT_ATOMS: atom_id res chain seq x y z
N MET A 1 -4.36 13.35 -9.88
CA MET A 1 -5.45 12.80 -9.05
C MET A 1 -5.54 11.27 -9.09
N GLU A 2 -4.92 10.54 -10.03
CA GLU A 2 -4.97 9.06 -10.03
C GLU A 2 -4.04 8.36 -9.01
N TRP A 3 -2.90 8.98 -8.66
CA TRP A 3 -1.93 8.41 -7.70
C TRP A 3 -2.53 8.14 -6.31
N ILE A 4 -3.38 9.05 -5.81
CA ILE A 4 -4.07 8.92 -4.52
C ILE A 4 -4.95 7.67 -4.48
N MET A 5 -5.64 7.32 -5.58
CA MET A 5 -6.52 6.15 -5.61
C MET A 5 -5.74 4.83 -5.55
N ILE A 6 -4.56 4.78 -6.17
CA ILE A 6 -3.68 3.62 -6.13
C ILE A 6 -3.14 3.45 -4.70
N ILE A 7 -2.70 4.54 -4.07
CA ILE A 7 -2.18 4.53 -2.69
C ILE A 7 -3.26 4.11 -1.70
N THR A 8 -4.47 4.67 -1.77
CA THR A 8 -5.59 4.27 -0.91
C THR A 8 -5.93 2.79 -1.07
N ALA A 9 -6.02 2.28 -2.30
CA ALA A 9 -6.25 0.85 -2.52
C ALA A 9 -5.08 -0.01 -1.99
N ILE A 10 -3.83 0.45 -2.13
CA ILE A 10 -2.63 -0.20 -1.56
C ILE A 10 -2.71 -0.27 -0.05
N ILE A 11 -3.07 0.85 0.60
CA ILE A 11 -3.26 0.92 2.04
C ILE A 11 -4.40 0.01 2.46
N GLU A 12 -5.52 0.02 1.75
CA GLU A 12 -6.65 -0.86 2.02
C GLU A 12 -6.26 -2.33 1.89
N ALA A 13 -5.39 -2.74 0.97
CA ALA A 13 -4.93 -4.14 0.95
C ALA A 13 -3.81 -4.45 1.95
N ILE A 14 -2.97 -3.46 2.30
CA ILE A 14 -2.02 -3.59 3.42
C ILE A 14 -2.79 -3.73 4.73
N GLN A 15 -3.88 -2.97 4.87
CA GLN A 15 -4.85 -3.09 5.93
C GLN A 15 -5.55 -4.43 5.83
N GLU A 16 -6.16 -4.84 4.72
CA GLU A 16 -6.87 -6.12 4.52
C GLU A 16 -5.98 -7.36 4.69
N CYS A 17 -4.65 -7.22 4.71
CA CYS A 17 -3.75 -8.20 5.35
C CYS A 17 -3.91 -8.24 6.90
N GLN A 18 -5.11 -7.94 7.40
CA GLN A 18 -5.44 -7.35 8.72
C GLN A 18 -5.43 -8.29 9.90
N GLU A 19 -5.14 -9.58 9.71
CA GLU A 19 -5.05 -10.46 10.87
C GLU A 19 -3.69 -10.34 11.59
N ASN A 20 -2.67 -9.67 11.03
CA ASN A 20 -1.31 -9.70 11.62
C ASN A 20 -0.42 -8.44 11.46
N ARG A 21 -0.90 -7.29 10.95
CA ARG A 21 -0.06 -6.07 10.88
C ARG A 21 -0.57 -5.01 11.84
N ASP A 22 0.30 -4.60 12.76
CA ASP A 22 0.07 -3.44 13.61
C ASP A 22 0.38 -2.13 12.86
N ARG A 23 0.08 -1.01 13.52
CA ARG A 23 0.28 0.35 12.98
C ARG A 23 1.75 0.60 12.61
N ASP A 24 2.68 0.11 13.43
CA ASP A 24 4.12 0.30 13.24
C ASP A 24 4.61 -0.49 12.02
N ASP A 25 4.08 -1.69 11.80
CA ASP A 25 4.34 -2.51 10.62
C ASP A 25 3.86 -1.84 9.33
N ILE A 26 2.73 -1.14 9.38
CA ILE A 26 2.21 -0.36 8.24
C ILE A 26 3.12 0.83 7.98
N GLU A 27 3.46 1.60 9.02
CA GLU A 27 4.35 2.75 8.90
C GLU A 27 5.73 2.34 8.36
N ALA A 28 6.29 1.22 8.84
CA ALA A 28 7.54 0.67 8.34
C ALA A 28 7.44 0.27 6.86
N GLY A 29 6.32 -0.30 6.43
CA GLY A 29 6.06 -0.67 5.04
C GLY A 29 5.94 0.55 4.11
N LEU A 30 5.37 1.65 4.59
CA LEU A 30 5.28 2.91 3.86
C LEU A 30 6.65 3.61 3.77
N ASN A 31 7.41 3.64 4.87
CA ASN A 31 8.74 4.26 4.91
C ASN A 31 9.79 3.45 4.13
N LYS A 32 9.67 2.12 4.11
CA LYS A 32 10.61 1.21 3.42
C LYS A 32 9.86 0.10 2.68
N PRO A 33 9.31 0.40 1.49
CA PRO A 33 8.52 -0.55 0.71
C PRO A 33 9.31 -1.79 0.30
N GLY A 34 8.79 -2.96 0.64
CA GLY A 34 9.46 -4.25 0.43
C GLY A 34 8.65 -5.26 -0.38
N PRO A 35 9.05 -6.54 -0.30
CA PRO A 35 8.34 -7.64 -0.97
C PRO A 35 6.87 -7.79 -0.54
N ARG A 36 6.54 -7.45 0.71
CA ARG A 36 5.17 -7.51 1.24
C ARG A 36 4.26 -6.51 0.53
N GLU A 37 4.70 -5.27 0.42
CA GLU A 37 3.99 -4.18 -0.27
C GLU A 37 3.85 -4.50 -1.76
N ARG A 38 4.90 -5.04 -2.37
CA ARG A 38 4.84 -5.50 -3.78
C ARG A 38 3.77 -6.56 -3.99
N TRP A 39 3.63 -7.49 -3.05
CA TRP A 39 2.61 -8.53 -3.12
C TRP A 39 1.21 -7.95 -2.93
N ALA A 40 1.02 -7.03 -1.99
CA ALA A 40 -0.24 -6.31 -1.78
C ALA A 40 -0.69 -5.56 -3.04
N ILE A 41 0.21 -4.76 -3.63
CA ILE A 41 -0.02 -4.06 -4.91
C ILE A 41 -0.43 -5.05 -6.00
N ARG A 42 0.30 -6.15 -6.14
CA ARG A 42 0.01 -7.18 -7.14
C ARG A 42 -1.38 -7.78 -6.94
N ARG A 43 -1.77 -8.04 -5.69
CA ARG A 43 -3.07 -8.64 -5.34
C ARG A 43 -4.23 -7.73 -5.76
N ILE A 44 -4.18 -6.45 -5.41
CA ILE A 44 -5.19 -5.44 -5.79
C ILE A 44 -5.30 -5.34 -7.30
N LEU A 45 -4.17 -5.21 -7.99
CA LEU A 45 -4.17 -5.06 -9.45
C LEU A 45 -4.79 -6.29 -10.15
N ILE A 46 -4.67 -7.48 -9.54
CA ILE A 46 -5.39 -8.68 -10.00
C ILE A 46 -6.87 -8.61 -9.65
N GLN A 47 -7.23 -8.29 -8.40
CA GLN A 47 -8.60 -8.35 -7.88
C GLN A 47 -9.49 -7.25 -8.45
N GLU A 48 -9.06 -6.00 -8.41
CA GLU A 48 -9.87 -4.84 -8.82
C GLU A 48 -9.77 -4.53 -10.30
N LYS A 49 -8.57 -4.72 -10.88
CA LYS A 49 -8.28 -4.30 -12.26
C LYS A 49 -8.17 -5.49 -13.23
N GLY A 50 -8.26 -6.72 -12.73
CA GLY A 50 -8.16 -7.94 -13.55
C GLY A 50 -6.83 -8.07 -14.29
N LEU A 51 -5.78 -7.38 -13.85
CA LEU A 51 -4.52 -7.31 -14.59
C LEU A 51 -3.75 -8.62 -14.52
N ARG A 52 -3.17 -9.02 -15.66
CA ARG A 52 -2.36 -10.24 -15.78
C ARG A 52 -1.15 -10.03 -16.68
N GLY A 53 -0.22 -10.99 -16.65
CA GLY A 53 0.95 -11.02 -17.52
C GLY A 53 1.84 -9.79 -17.39
N LYS A 54 2.44 -9.35 -18.50
CA LYS A 54 3.39 -8.21 -18.52
C LYS A 54 2.77 -6.90 -18.03
N LYS A 55 1.46 -6.69 -18.27
CA LYS A 55 0.75 -5.47 -17.86
C LYS A 55 0.64 -5.37 -16.33
N LEU A 56 0.41 -6.50 -15.66
CA LEU A 56 0.43 -6.58 -14.20
C LEU A 56 1.82 -6.22 -13.67
N TRP A 57 2.88 -6.84 -14.20
CA TRP A 57 4.24 -6.58 -13.74
C TRP A 57 4.63 -5.10 -13.84
N ARG A 58 4.34 -4.47 -14.98
CA ARG A 58 4.61 -3.04 -15.16
C ARG A 58 3.86 -2.18 -14.15
N LYS A 59 2.58 -2.47 -13.92
CA LYS A 59 1.75 -1.71 -12.96
C LYS A 59 2.17 -1.95 -11.50
N VAL A 60 2.67 -3.13 -11.17
CA VAL A 60 3.26 -3.42 -9.86
C VAL A 60 4.53 -2.58 -9.65
N ASP A 61 5.40 -2.50 -10.65
CA ASP A 61 6.63 -1.72 -10.56
C ASP A 61 6.34 -0.21 -10.50
N GLU A 62 5.36 0.28 -11.26
CA GLU A 62 4.84 1.66 -11.16
C GLU A 62 4.35 1.93 -9.72
N GLY A 63 3.49 1.07 -9.17
CA GLY A 63 2.97 1.24 -7.80
C GLY A 63 4.06 1.19 -6.72
N MET A 64 5.07 0.33 -6.88
CA MET A 64 6.21 0.29 -5.95
C MET A 64 7.08 1.55 -6.03
N ASN A 65 7.23 2.14 -7.22
CA ASN A 65 7.96 3.39 -7.39
C ASN A 65 7.19 4.57 -6.79
N GLU A 66 5.86 4.61 -6.96
CA GLU A 66 4.99 5.60 -6.32
C GLU A 66 5.08 5.49 -4.80
N LEU A 67 5.03 4.27 -4.25
CA LEU A 67 5.14 4.04 -2.81
C LEU A 67 6.50 4.50 -2.25
N ARG A 68 7.58 4.35 -3.02
CA ARG A 68 8.92 4.84 -2.65
C ARG A 68 9.11 6.35 -2.82
N ALA A 69 8.24 6.98 -3.62
CA ALA A 69 8.29 8.40 -3.88
C ALA A 69 7.47 9.21 -2.85
N LEU A 70 6.73 8.54 -1.96
CA LEU A 70 6.02 9.20 -0.87
C LEU A 70 7.01 9.96 0.01
N ASP A 71 6.68 11.20 0.31
CA ASP A 71 7.37 11.97 1.33
C ASP A 71 6.79 11.71 2.73
N SER A 72 7.42 12.29 3.75
CA SER A 72 6.98 12.11 5.13
C SER A 72 5.59 12.72 5.39
N GLU A 73 5.17 13.73 4.64
CA GLU A 73 3.85 14.36 4.80
C GLU A 73 2.75 13.42 4.26
N ASP A 74 2.98 12.84 3.09
CA ASP A 74 2.10 11.84 2.49
C ASP A 74 1.97 10.61 3.40
N ILE A 75 3.08 10.11 3.95
CA ILE A 75 3.06 8.98 4.88
C ILE A 75 2.24 9.32 6.12
N GLN A 76 2.44 10.50 6.73
CA GLN A 76 1.65 10.91 7.90
C GLN A 76 0.16 11.05 7.59
N ARG A 77 -0.18 11.59 6.42
CA ARG A 77 -1.56 11.73 5.96
C ARG A 77 -2.23 10.36 5.80
N VAL A 78 -1.49 9.39 5.27
CA VAL A 78 -1.92 8.00 5.15
C VAL A 78 -2.09 7.38 6.53
N MET A 79 -1.10 7.51 7.42
CA MET A 79 -1.13 6.96 8.77
C MET A 79 -2.26 7.55 9.62
N ALA A 80 -2.69 8.78 9.35
CA ALA A 80 -3.86 9.40 10.01
C ALA A 80 -5.18 8.66 9.70
N SER A 81 -5.28 7.96 8.55
CA SER A 81 -6.43 7.12 8.21
C SER A 81 -6.35 5.69 8.75
N VAL A 82 -5.19 5.27 9.28
CA VAL A 82 -5.06 3.97 9.94
C VAL A 82 -5.68 4.10 11.34
N PRO A 83 -6.65 3.23 11.73
CA PRO A 83 -7.22 3.28 13.07
C PRO A 83 -6.14 3.10 14.13
N MET A 84 -6.19 3.92 15.18
CA MET A 84 -5.36 3.71 16.37
C MET A 84 -5.90 2.47 17.10
N PRO A 85 -5.04 1.59 17.64
CA PRO A 85 -5.53 0.56 18.55
C PRO A 85 -6.25 1.26 19.72
N GLU A 86 -7.51 0.89 19.95
CA GLU A 86 -8.26 1.41 21.09
C GLU A 86 -7.59 0.92 22.38
N GLY A 87 -6.91 1.83 23.08
CA GLY A 87 -6.34 1.59 24.42
C GLY A 87 -4.84 1.32 24.45
N GLN A 88 -4.06 2.40 24.58
CA GLN A 88 -2.88 2.46 25.44
C GLN A 88 -2.97 3.71 26.30
#